data_AF-A0A8J6BIC6-F1
#
_entry.id   AF-A0A8J6BIC6-F1
#
_cell.length_a   1.000
_cell.length_b   1.000
_cell.length_c   1.000
_cell.angle_alpha   90.00
_cell.angle_beta   90.00
_cell.angle_gamma   90.00
#
_symmetry.space_group_name_H-M   'P 1'
#
loop_
_entity.id
_entity.type
_entity.pdbx_description
1 polymer ?
#
loop_
_entity_poly.entity_id
_entity_poly.type
_entity_poly.pdbx_seq_one_letter_code
_entity_poly.pdbx_strand_id
1 'polypeptide(L)'
;MMSSTAPTDLPAGDEDGDMETLHLAATAASDYASVASTFDPLLSASPPSPPTPAAFPLSPASSSFVDPPSYADVAASSPHSASASSSASPRSARAAASEYTFIAVSDPAPEAEPAATSLVPGSSPTYITYLVISARRGEHRRHAVRRRFRDFVTLADRLAEAFRGHFVPPRPDKNTVESQVMQRDEFVAQRRAALERYLWRLAEHPAIGPSDELRVFLQVEGKMPLPSSTDVASRMLDGAARLPRQLLGEETVATPQDVVQPAKGGRDLLRIFKELKQSVVSDWAGVKPPLVEEDKDFLEKKQKLQDWEQQLTSSSQQAEALVKAQQDMGETMGALGLAFIKLTKFETEEALYDSQRIRAADSKRIATAAVKASRACRDLNTQSVKYLDTLHEHLGIMLSVHTAFFDRSSALLTVQTLMSDLASLQSRIEKLEAAASKIFGGDRARLRKVEELRETIRATEDAKCCALREYERIKENNRSELHRLDQERKDDMLEMLKGYVASQIEWIPYPNPRRVGE
;
A
#
# COMPACT_ATOMS: atom_id res chain seq x y z
N MET A 1 78.31 -24.38 26.53
CA MET A 1 78.87 -23.11 27.02
C MET A 1 77.85 -22.02 26.73
N MET A 2 77.61 -21.19 27.74
CA MET A 2 76.73 -20.01 27.80
C MET A 2 77.11 -19.01 26.67
N SER A 3 76.38 -17.99 26.24
CA SER A 3 75.32 -17.12 26.82
C SER A 3 74.92 -16.11 25.72
N SER A 4 73.77 -15.41 25.89
CA SER A 4 73.57 -13.97 25.55
C SER A 4 73.43 -13.59 24.06
N THR A 5 72.66 -12.59 23.57
CA THR A 5 71.90 -11.43 24.10
C THR A 5 71.12 -10.80 22.92
N ALA A 6 69.97 -10.13 23.17
CA ALA A 6 69.38 -9.08 22.28
C ALA A 6 70.16 -7.73 22.43
N PRO A 7 69.93 -6.56 21.73
CA PRO A 7 68.65 -5.95 21.27
C PRO A 7 68.67 -4.93 20.07
N THR A 8 67.49 -4.29 19.76
CA THR A 8 67.21 -2.90 19.21
C THR A 8 67.82 -2.43 17.86
N ASP A 9 67.28 -1.56 16.97
CA ASP A 9 66.12 -0.64 16.91
C ASP A 9 65.95 -0.13 15.42
N LEU A 10 64.69 0.08 14.99
CA LEU A 10 64.16 1.16 14.09
C LEU A 10 64.52 1.30 12.57
N PRO A 11 63.67 2.01 11.77
CA PRO A 11 63.21 1.60 10.42
C PRO A 11 63.72 2.47 9.26
N ALA A 12 63.54 2.01 8.02
CA ALA A 12 63.66 2.84 6.81
C ALA A 12 62.75 2.31 5.69
N GLY A 13 62.27 3.24 4.84
CA GLY A 13 61.30 3.08 3.75
C GLY A 13 61.78 2.18 2.62
N ASP A 14 61.10 2.05 1.48
CA ASP A 14 60.00 2.74 0.83
C ASP A 14 59.57 1.74 -0.25
N GLU A 15 58.28 1.58 -0.54
CA GLU A 15 57.82 1.44 -1.92
C GLU A 15 56.30 1.61 -2.01
N ASP A 16 55.96 2.42 -3.00
CA ASP A 16 54.78 3.24 -3.22
C ASP A 16 53.78 2.51 -4.14
N GLY A 17 52.50 2.89 -4.08
CA GLY A 17 51.48 2.31 -4.96
C GLY A 17 50.02 2.55 -4.54
N ASP A 18 49.68 3.82 -4.32
CA ASP A 18 48.32 4.32 -4.05
C ASP A 18 47.28 3.93 -5.14
N MET A 19 46.06 3.58 -4.70
CA MET A 19 44.86 3.73 -5.53
C MET A 19 43.74 4.38 -4.72
N GLU A 20 43.33 5.55 -5.21
CA GLU A 20 42.48 6.55 -4.57
C GLU A 20 41.06 6.08 -4.25
N THR A 21 40.58 6.54 -3.10
CA THR A 21 39.17 6.45 -2.66
C THR A 21 38.59 7.86 -2.73
N LEU A 22 37.51 8.09 -3.50
CA LEU A 22 36.82 9.38 -3.52
C LEU A 22 35.43 9.29 -2.89
N HIS A 23 35.31 10.00 -1.75
CA HIS A 23 34.07 10.49 -1.17
C HIS A 23 33.57 11.70 -1.96
N LEU A 24 32.24 11.89 -2.04
CA LEU A 24 31.65 13.23 -2.13
C LEU A 24 30.21 13.25 -1.60
N ALA A 25 30.00 14.13 -0.62
CA ALA A 25 28.72 14.49 -0.03
C ALA A 25 28.15 15.76 -0.70
N ALA A 26 26.85 15.94 -0.47
CA ALA A 26 25.90 16.88 -1.08
C ALA A 26 26.13 18.38 -0.81
N THR A 27 25.59 19.27 -1.68
CA THR A 27 24.37 20.09 -1.41
C THR A 27 24.05 21.16 -2.49
N ALA A 28 22.76 21.21 -2.86
CA ALA A 28 21.85 22.36 -3.06
C ALA A 28 21.90 23.36 -4.26
N ALA A 29 20.71 23.49 -4.88
CA ALA A 29 20.01 24.69 -5.44
C ALA A 29 20.62 25.39 -6.68
N SER A 30 19.92 26.09 -7.57
CA SER A 30 18.55 26.29 -8.05
C SER A 30 18.72 27.22 -9.28
N ASP A 31 17.71 27.34 -10.14
CA ASP A 31 17.51 28.39 -11.15
C ASP A 31 18.27 28.23 -12.48
N TYR A 32 17.52 28.08 -13.58
CA TYR A 32 17.35 29.16 -14.56
C TYR A 32 16.35 28.74 -15.65
N ALA A 33 15.29 29.55 -15.77
CA ALA A 33 14.43 29.64 -16.93
C ALA A 33 14.79 30.89 -17.74
N SER A 34 14.68 30.78 -19.07
CA SER A 34 14.34 31.83 -20.06
C SER A 34 15.29 33.02 -20.34
N VAL A 35 15.78 33.09 -21.60
CA VAL A 35 15.72 34.22 -22.60
C VAL A 35 16.35 33.72 -23.93
N ALA A 36 15.66 33.60 -25.08
CA ALA A 36 15.31 34.62 -26.11
C ALA A 36 16.51 35.52 -26.51
N SER A 37 16.96 35.79 -27.74
CA SER A 37 16.52 35.66 -29.15
C SER A 37 17.82 35.80 -30.00
N THR A 38 17.97 35.40 -31.27
CA THR A 38 17.55 36.15 -32.48
C THR A 38 18.35 35.54 -33.65
N PHE A 39 17.71 35.11 -34.75
CA PHE A 39 17.97 35.56 -36.12
C PHE A 39 17.33 34.60 -37.14
N ASP A 40 16.51 35.21 -37.99
CA ASP A 40 15.77 34.67 -39.12
C ASP A 40 16.20 35.48 -40.35
N PRO A 41 16.37 34.85 -41.53
CA PRO A 41 16.03 35.56 -42.75
C PRO A 41 15.31 34.66 -43.77
N LEU A 42 14.06 34.99 -44.07
CA LEU A 42 13.40 34.68 -45.34
C LEU A 42 13.38 35.93 -46.23
N LEU A 43 13.54 35.76 -47.56
CA LEU A 43 12.50 36.10 -48.56
C LEU A 43 12.99 35.92 -50.02
N SER A 44 12.03 35.51 -50.86
CA SER A 44 11.98 35.48 -52.35
C SER A 44 12.52 34.20 -53.03
N ALA A 45 11.84 33.47 -53.93
CA ALA A 45 10.57 33.61 -54.67
C ALA A 45 10.09 32.22 -55.21
N SER A 46 8.81 32.05 -55.55
CA SER A 46 8.24 30.88 -56.29
C SER A 46 8.33 31.07 -57.82
N PRO A 47 8.34 30.03 -58.71
CA PRO A 47 7.12 29.31 -59.19
C PRO A 47 7.39 27.84 -59.72
N PRO A 48 6.57 27.20 -60.59
CA PRO A 48 5.17 26.73 -60.49
C PRO A 48 5.00 25.17 -60.62
N SER A 49 3.78 24.68 -60.38
CA SER A 49 3.36 23.26 -60.43
C SER A 49 3.29 22.63 -61.85
N PRO A 50 3.46 21.30 -62.00
CA PRO A 50 3.01 20.55 -63.19
C PRO A 50 1.74 19.69 -62.92
N PRO A 51 1.08 19.16 -63.98
CA PRO A 51 -0.37 19.02 -64.03
C PRO A 51 -0.91 17.61 -63.71
N THR A 52 -2.19 17.57 -63.39
CA THR A 52 -3.07 16.38 -63.35
C THR A 52 -3.27 15.82 -64.76
N PRO A 53 -3.28 14.49 -64.97
CA PRO A 53 -3.94 13.89 -66.12
C PRO A 53 -5.24 13.17 -65.72
N ALA A 54 -6.11 13.13 -66.72
CA ALA A 54 -7.55 12.91 -66.67
C ALA A 54 -8.00 11.46 -66.45
N ALA A 55 -9.25 11.33 -66.00
CA ALA A 55 -10.03 10.11 -65.98
C ALA A 55 -10.51 9.72 -67.39
N PHE A 56 -10.45 8.42 -67.70
CA PHE A 56 -11.30 7.73 -68.69
C PHE A 56 -11.55 6.27 -68.24
N PRO A 57 -12.61 5.59 -68.73
CA PRO A 57 -13.47 4.71 -67.90
C PRO A 57 -13.56 3.23 -68.34
N LEU A 58 -14.25 2.42 -67.50
CA LEU A 58 -14.91 1.09 -67.70
C LEU A 58 -14.02 -0.16 -67.86
N SER A 59 -13.95 -1.05 -66.84
CA SER A 59 -14.77 -2.28 -66.58
C SER A 59 -14.18 -3.58 -67.18
N PRO A 60 -14.68 -4.78 -66.83
CA PRO A 60 -14.37 -5.55 -65.61
C PRO A 60 -13.66 -6.88 -65.96
N ALA A 61 -12.62 -7.26 -65.22
CA ALA A 61 -12.06 -8.61 -65.34
C ALA A 61 -11.72 -9.16 -63.97
N SER A 62 -12.51 -10.16 -63.60
CA SER A 62 -12.38 -11.10 -62.51
C SER A 62 -10.95 -11.56 -62.27
N SER A 63 -10.39 -11.19 -61.12
CA SER A 63 -9.32 -11.92 -60.45
C SER A 63 -9.82 -12.32 -59.07
N SER A 64 -9.76 -13.62 -58.82
CA SER A 64 -10.17 -14.26 -57.57
C SER A 64 -9.37 -13.72 -56.40
N PHE A 65 -10.03 -12.91 -55.57
CA PHE A 65 -9.56 -12.49 -54.27
C PHE A 65 -9.38 -13.75 -53.41
N VAL A 66 -8.13 -14.07 -53.06
CA VAL A 66 -7.86 -15.01 -51.96
C VAL A 66 -7.59 -14.13 -50.76
N ASP A 67 -8.59 -13.99 -49.89
CA ASP A 67 -8.42 -13.35 -48.60
C ASP A 67 -7.24 -14.01 -47.86
N PRO A 68 -6.34 -13.24 -47.22
CA PRO A 68 -5.30 -13.81 -46.38
C PRO A 68 -5.96 -14.63 -45.26
N PRO A 69 -5.37 -15.79 -44.87
CA PRO A 69 -5.99 -16.65 -43.86
C PRO A 69 -6.26 -15.88 -42.57
N SER A 70 -7.47 -16.06 -42.05
CA SER A 70 -7.93 -15.48 -40.81
C SER A 70 -7.00 -15.86 -39.66
N TYR A 71 -6.80 -14.92 -38.72
CA TYR A 71 -5.96 -15.01 -37.53
C TYR A 71 -6.24 -16.26 -36.64
N ALA A 72 -7.37 -16.95 -36.86
CA ALA A 72 -7.80 -18.12 -36.11
C ALA A 72 -7.10 -19.45 -36.51
N ASP A 73 -6.62 -19.61 -37.75
CA ASP A 73 -6.19 -20.94 -38.25
C ASP A 73 -4.76 -21.35 -37.86
N VAL A 74 -4.05 -20.53 -37.09
CA VAL A 74 -2.74 -20.87 -36.51
C VAL A 74 -2.85 -21.22 -35.01
N ALA A 75 -4.08 -21.36 -34.49
CA ALA A 75 -4.36 -21.62 -33.07
C ALA A 75 -4.27 -23.11 -32.66
N ALA A 76 -3.97 -24.03 -33.58
CA ALA A 76 -4.04 -25.46 -33.32
C ALA A 76 -2.67 -26.15 -33.23
N SER A 77 -1.83 -25.77 -32.25
CA SER A 77 -0.76 -26.65 -31.76
C SER A 77 -0.17 -26.14 -30.45
N SER A 78 -0.83 -26.46 -29.33
CA SER A 78 -0.21 -26.40 -27.99
C SER A 78 0.18 -27.82 -27.58
N PRO A 79 1.46 -28.11 -27.31
CA PRO A 79 1.85 -29.31 -26.59
C PRO A 79 2.07 -29.00 -25.10
N HIS A 80 1.36 -29.78 -24.28
CA HIS A 80 1.76 -30.31 -22.98
C HIS A 80 2.07 -29.34 -21.83
N SER A 81 1.05 -29.17 -20.97
CA SER A 81 1.23 -28.92 -19.54
C SER A 81 2.09 -30.03 -18.93
N ALA A 82 3.32 -29.70 -18.55
CA ALA A 82 4.10 -30.53 -17.64
C ALA A 82 3.50 -30.40 -16.24
N SER A 83 3.09 -31.53 -15.68
CA SER A 83 2.64 -31.67 -14.30
C SER A 83 3.80 -31.35 -13.35
N ALA A 84 3.86 -30.12 -12.86
CA ALA A 84 4.70 -29.77 -11.72
C ALA A 84 4.06 -30.34 -10.45
N SER A 85 4.86 -31.11 -9.70
CA SER A 85 4.54 -31.63 -8.37
C SER A 85 4.03 -30.51 -7.46
N SER A 86 2.81 -30.68 -6.95
CA SER A 86 2.12 -29.72 -6.09
C SER A 86 2.72 -29.67 -4.68
N SER A 87 3.83 -28.97 -4.51
CA SER A 87 4.07 -28.30 -3.22
C SER A 87 3.19 -27.05 -3.21
N ALA A 88 2.16 -27.03 -2.35
CA ALA A 88 1.29 -25.87 -2.23
C ALA A 88 2.14 -24.63 -1.91
N SER A 89 2.04 -23.56 -2.70
CA SER A 89 2.78 -22.31 -2.45
C SER A 89 2.44 -21.78 -1.05
N PRO A 90 3.35 -21.03 -0.38
CA PRO A 90 3.12 -20.50 0.96
C PRO A 90 1.82 -19.69 1.12
N ARG A 91 1.39 -19.00 0.05
CA ARG A 91 0.07 -18.34 -0.03
C ARG A 91 -1.09 -19.32 0.03
N SER A 92 -0.98 -20.45 -0.67
CA SER A 92 -1.98 -21.52 -0.63
C SER A 92 -2.07 -22.17 0.76
N ALA A 93 -0.95 -22.26 1.50
CA ALA A 93 -0.95 -22.75 2.87
C ALA A 93 -1.64 -21.76 3.84
N ARG A 94 -1.40 -20.45 3.69
CA ARG A 94 -2.10 -19.40 4.45
C ARG A 94 -3.60 -19.38 4.17
N ALA A 95 -3.99 -19.43 2.90
CA ALA A 95 -5.40 -19.59 2.51
C ALA A 95 -6.01 -20.87 3.08
N ALA A 96 -5.26 -21.98 3.12
CA ALA A 96 -5.72 -23.23 3.72
C ALA A 96 -5.86 -23.16 5.24
N ALA A 97 -5.07 -22.32 5.92
CA ALA A 97 -5.18 -22.07 7.35
C ALA A 97 -6.29 -21.07 7.70
N SER A 98 -6.81 -20.32 6.73
CA SER A 98 -7.90 -19.36 6.96
C SER A 98 -9.18 -20.05 7.43
N GLU A 99 -9.90 -19.33 8.29
CA GLU A 99 -11.22 -19.68 8.77
C GLU A 99 -12.28 -19.59 7.65
N TYR A 100 -12.03 -18.79 6.61
CA TYR A 100 -12.91 -18.67 5.45
C TYR A 100 -12.37 -19.48 4.28
N THR A 101 -13.21 -20.34 3.71
CA THR A 101 -12.85 -21.16 2.53
C THR A 101 -13.23 -20.46 1.22
N PHE A 102 -14.10 -19.45 1.29
CA PHE A 102 -14.55 -18.72 0.11
C PHE A 102 -14.96 -17.31 0.50
N ILE A 103 -14.48 -16.31 -0.24
CA ILE A 103 -14.95 -14.93 -0.24
C ILE A 103 -14.97 -14.46 -1.69
N ALA A 104 -16.10 -13.88 -2.12
CA ALA A 104 -16.22 -13.26 -3.43
C ALA A 104 -16.98 -11.94 -3.34
N VAL A 105 -16.58 -10.98 -4.16
CA VAL A 105 -17.24 -9.69 -4.33
C VAL A 105 -17.66 -9.55 -5.78
N SER A 106 -18.96 -9.46 -6.03
CA SER A 106 -19.53 -9.48 -7.38
C SER A 106 -20.75 -8.56 -7.50
N ASP A 107 -21.42 -8.60 -8.65
CA ASP A 107 -22.72 -7.96 -8.89
C ASP A 107 -22.81 -6.48 -8.43
N PRO A 108 -22.00 -5.59 -9.04
CA PRO A 108 -22.07 -4.17 -8.74
C PRO A 108 -23.42 -3.61 -9.22
N ALA A 109 -24.25 -3.13 -8.30
CA ALA A 109 -25.54 -2.53 -8.63
C ALA A 109 -25.65 -1.10 -8.10
N PRO A 110 -26.17 -0.15 -8.90
CA PRO A 110 -26.52 1.17 -8.40
C PRO A 110 -27.77 1.08 -7.52
N GLU A 111 -27.71 1.67 -6.34
CA GLU A 111 -28.79 1.72 -5.36
C GLU A 111 -29.02 3.18 -4.97
N ALA A 112 -30.28 3.59 -4.87
CA ALA A 112 -30.65 4.92 -4.42
C ALA A 112 -30.85 4.91 -2.90
N GLU A 113 -30.26 5.87 -2.17
CA GLU A 113 -30.62 6.09 -0.77
C GLU A 113 -32.13 6.33 -0.64
N PRO A 114 -32.87 5.57 0.18
CA PRO A 114 -34.25 5.91 0.52
C PRO A 114 -34.24 7.26 1.25
N ALA A 115 -34.85 8.26 0.61
CA ALA A 115 -34.77 9.66 0.98
C ALA A 115 -35.23 9.91 2.43
N ALA A 116 -34.30 10.23 3.33
CA ALA A 116 -34.62 10.81 4.64
C ALA A 116 -34.25 12.31 4.74
N THR A 117 -33.54 12.90 3.78
CA THR A 117 -32.98 14.26 3.94
C THR A 117 -32.88 15.13 2.67
N SER A 118 -33.40 14.72 1.51
CA SER A 118 -33.41 15.60 0.32
C SER A 118 -34.74 16.35 0.20
N LEU A 119 -34.69 17.68 0.34
CA LEU A 119 -35.80 18.61 0.10
C LEU A 119 -36.12 18.80 -1.40
N VAL A 120 -35.37 18.17 -2.30
CA VAL A 120 -35.57 18.25 -3.75
C VAL A 120 -36.04 16.88 -4.28
N PRO A 121 -37.27 16.80 -4.84
CA PRO A 121 -37.77 15.61 -5.51
C PRO A 121 -36.84 15.21 -6.69
N GLY A 122 -36.30 13.99 -6.66
CA GLY A 122 -35.54 13.41 -7.79
C GLY A 122 -34.01 13.44 -7.68
N SER A 123 -33.41 13.97 -6.61
CA SER A 123 -31.95 14.02 -6.42
C SER A 123 -31.43 13.12 -5.30
N SER A 124 -31.94 11.89 -5.18
CA SER A 124 -31.39 10.93 -4.21
C SER A 124 -29.95 10.55 -4.61
N PRO A 125 -28.96 10.66 -3.72
CA PRO A 125 -27.60 10.26 -4.04
C PRO A 125 -27.56 8.74 -4.30
N THR A 126 -27.19 8.37 -5.53
CA THR A 126 -27.00 6.96 -5.92
C THR A 126 -25.61 6.49 -5.51
N TYR A 127 -25.51 5.29 -4.94
CA TYR A 127 -24.24 4.63 -4.62
C TYR A 127 -24.19 3.24 -5.24
N ILE A 128 -22.99 2.65 -5.32
CA ILE A 128 -22.81 1.28 -5.82
C ILE A 128 -22.71 0.34 -4.62
N THR A 129 -23.51 -0.71 -4.64
CA THR A 129 -23.40 -1.87 -3.74
C THR A 129 -22.82 -3.07 -4.46
N TYR A 130 -22.12 -3.89 -3.71
CA TYR A 130 -21.51 -5.13 -4.16
C TYR A 130 -22.11 -6.30 -3.39
N LEU A 131 -22.38 -7.41 -4.08
CA LEU A 131 -22.73 -8.66 -3.44
C LEU A 131 -21.46 -9.30 -2.88
N VAL A 132 -21.39 -9.44 -1.57
CA VAL A 132 -20.30 -10.13 -0.86
C VAL A 132 -20.81 -11.50 -0.44
N ILE A 133 -20.20 -12.55 -1.00
CA ILE A 133 -20.51 -13.94 -0.66
C ILE A 133 -19.36 -14.51 0.15
N SER A 134 -19.67 -15.14 1.29
CA SER A 134 -18.68 -15.79 2.14
C SER A 134 -19.08 -17.21 2.52
N ALA A 135 -18.09 -18.07 2.73
CA ALA A 135 -18.26 -19.39 3.32
C ALA A 135 -17.18 -19.62 4.37
N ARG A 136 -17.61 -19.98 5.57
CA ARG A 136 -16.72 -20.29 6.69
C ARG A 136 -16.43 -21.78 6.71
N ARG A 137 -15.23 -22.15 7.12
CA ARG A 137 -14.81 -23.54 7.32
C ARG A 137 -15.71 -24.19 8.38
N GLY A 138 -16.29 -25.34 8.04
CA GLY A 138 -17.21 -26.07 8.91
C GLY A 138 -18.67 -25.62 8.84
N GLU A 139 -18.98 -24.53 8.11
CA GLU A 139 -20.37 -24.15 7.81
C GLU A 139 -20.78 -24.68 6.44
N HIS A 140 -21.95 -25.34 6.35
CA HIS A 140 -22.50 -25.80 5.07
C HIS A 140 -23.19 -24.68 4.28
N ARG A 141 -23.49 -23.55 4.93
CA ARG A 141 -24.24 -22.44 4.34
C ARG A 141 -23.28 -21.34 3.90
N ARG A 142 -23.52 -20.82 2.69
CA ARG A 142 -22.91 -19.57 2.24
C ARG A 142 -23.77 -18.40 2.71
N HIS A 143 -23.12 -17.33 3.14
CA HIS A 143 -23.77 -16.06 3.47
C HIS A 143 -23.57 -15.10 2.31
N ALA A 144 -24.60 -14.31 2.00
CA ALA A 144 -24.58 -13.35 0.92
C ALA A 144 -25.17 -12.03 1.43
N VAL A 145 -24.36 -10.97 1.44
CA VAL A 145 -24.75 -9.64 1.94
C VAL A 145 -24.39 -8.57 0.93
N ARG A 146 -25.23 -7.53 0.81
CA ARG A 146 -24.90 -6.36 -0.02
C ARG A 146 -24.15 -5.31 0.81
N ARG A 147 -23.03 -4.82 0.28
CA ARG A 147 -22.18 -3.81 0.93
C ARG A 147 -21.84 -2.68 -0.03
N ARG A 148 -21.95 -1.44 0.43
CA ARG A 148 -21.39 -0.27 -0.29
C ARG A 148 -19.98 0.00 0.17
N PHE A 149 -19.22 0.77 -0.61
CA PHE A 149 -17.84 1.14 -0.26
C PHE A 149 -17.72 1.80 1.14
N ARG A 150 -18.71 2.59 1.56
CA ARG A 150 -18.73 3.21 2.90
C ARG A 150 -18.77 2.18 4.04
N ASP A 151 -19.40 1.01 3.84
CA ASP A 151 -19.42 -0.05 4.83
C ASP A 151 -18.01 -0.65 5.02
N PHE A 152 -17.25 -0.80 3.93
CA PHE A 152 -15.85 -1.23 3.99
C PHE A 152 -14.96 -0.19 4.70
N VAL A 153 -15.27 1.10 4.56
CA VAL A 153 -14.60 2.16 5.33
C VAL A 153 -14.88 1.99 6.82
N THR A 154 -16.15 1.79 7.19
CA THR A 154 -16.54 1.55 8.60
C THR A 154 -15.91 0.29 9.17
N LEU A 155 -15.85 -0.80 8.40
CA LEU A 155 -15.12 -2.02 8.80
C LEU A 155 -13.65 -1.70 9.06
N ALA A 156 -12.97 -1.04 8.13
CA ALA A 156 -11.56 -0.73 8.27
C ALA A 156 -11.27 0.17 9.48
N ASP A 157 -12.13 1.17 9.75
CA ASP A 157 -11.99 2.04 10.92
C ASP A 157 -12.20 1.25 12.23
N ARG A 158 -13.19 0.34 12.26
CA ARG A 158 -13.44 -0.57 13.37
C ARG A 158 -12.26 -1.51 13.63
N LEU A 159 -11.68 -2.08 12.57
CA LEU A 159 -10.50 -2.94 12.68
C LEU A 159 -9.28 -2.17 13.18
N ALA A 160 -9.07 -0.94 12.72
CA ALA A 160 -7.99 -0.07 13.21
C ALA A 160 -8.19 0.38 14.68
N GLU A 161 -9.41 0.35 15.20
CA GLU A 161 -9.70 0.57 16.62
C GLU A 161 -9.50 -0.71 17.46
N ALA A 162 -10.00 -1.85 17.02
CA ALA A 162 -9.95 -3.10 17.78
C ALA A 162 -8.54 -3.72 17.81
N PHE A 163 -7.83 -3.67 16.67
CA PHE A 163 -6.56 -4.35 16.44
C PHE A 163 -5.37 -3.39 16.45
N ARG A 164 -5.35 -2.41 17.36
CA ARG A 164 -4.21 -1.49 17.51
C ARG A 164 -2.89 -2.22 17.67
N GLY A 165 -1.87 -1.73 16.97
CA GLY A 165 -0.55 -2.37 16.92
C GLY A 165 -0.47 -3.63 16.05
N HIS A 166 -1.54 -4.07 15.39
CA HIS A 166 -1.46 -5.13 14.37
C HIS A 166 -1.16 -4.55 12.99
N PHE A 167 -0.58 -5.34 12.07
CA PHE A 167 -0.43 -4.93 10.68
C PHE A 167 -1.72 -5.19 9.90
N VAL A 168 -2.77 -4.44 10.24
CA VAL A 168 -4.09 -4.52 9.60
C VAL A 168 -3.96 -4.22 8.11
N PRO A 169 -4.34 -5.14 7.21
CA PRO A 169 -4.29 -4.90 5.76
C PRO A 169 -4.93 -3.58 5.38
N PRO A 170 -4.32 -2.77 4.48
CA PRO A 170 -4.89 -1.50 4.10
C PRO A 170 -6.11 -1.71 3.20
N ARG A 171 -7.18 -0.95 3.45
CA ARG A 171 -8.32 -0.92 2.54
C ARG A 171 -7.92 -0.24 1.21
N PRO A 172 -8.58 -0.56 0.10
CA PRO A 172 -8.40 0.18 -1.15
C PRO A 172 -8.78 1.65 -0.97
N ASP A 173 -8.04 2.55 -1.61
CA ASP A 173 -8.24 3.97 -1.48
C ASP A 173 -9.58 4.45 -2.08
N LYS A 174 -10.06 5.57 -1.55
CA LYS A 174 -11.22 6.28 -2.09
C LYS A 174 -10.77 7.03 -3.34
N ASN A 175 -10.59 6.31 -4.44
CA ASN A 175 -10.05 6.86 -5.70
C ASN A 175 -11.06 7.77 -6.41
N THR A 176 -11.31 8.97 -5.86
CA THR A 176 -12.23 9.96 -6.44
C THR A 176 -11.70 10.53 -7.75
N VAL A 177 -10.38 10.60 -7.91
CA VAL A 177 -9.72 11.12 -9.12
C VAL A 177 -9.77 10.08 -10.25
N GLU A 178 -9.41 8.81 -9.98
CA GLU A 178 -9.52 7.75 -11.00
C GLU A 178 -10.96 7.54 -11.45
N SER A 179 -11.95 7.70 -10.57
CA SER A 179 -13.37 7.65 -10.93
C SER A 179 -13.78 8.72 -11.96
N GLN A 180 -13.03 9.81 -12.08
CA GLN A 180 -13.30 10.90 -13.03
C GLN A 180 -12.51 10.71 -14.34
N VAL A 181 -11.40 9.98 -14.30
CA VAL A 181 -10.50 9.79 -15.44
C VAL A 181 -10.77 8.48 -16.19
N MET A 182 -11.23 7.44 -15.48
CA MET A 182 -11.52 6.12 -16.04
C MET A 182 -12.98 5.98 -16.47
N GLN A 183 -13.23 5.03 -17.39
CA GLN A 183 -14.60 4.64 -17.70
C GLN A 183 -15.27 4.05 -16.45
N ARG A 184 -16.54 4.38 -16.23
CA ARG A 184 -17.29 3.98 -15.03
C ARG A 184 -17.21 2.48 -14.77
N ASP A 185 -17.38 1.66 -15.81
CA ASP A 185 -17.42 0.20 -15.65
C ASP A 185 -16.04 -0.38 -15.30
N GLU A 186 -14.97 0.17 -15.87
CA GLU A 186 -13.59 -0.21 -15.56
C GLU A 186 -13.25 0.11 -14.09
N PHE A 187 -13.59 1.32 -13.64
CA PHE A 187 -13.42 1.74 -12.26
C PHE A 187 -14.17 0.82 -11.27
N VAL A 188 -15.40 0.45 -11.61
CA VAL A 188 -16.23 -0.44 -10.78
C VAL A 188 -15.62 -1.85 -10.72
N ALA A 189 -15.12 -2.37 -11.84
CA ALA A 189 -14.47 -3.66 -11.91
C ALA A 189 -13.16 -3.69 -11.10
N GLN A 190 -12.33 -2.65 -11.22
CA GLN A 190 -11.08 -2.50 -10.47
C GLN A 190 -11.36 -2.41 -8.96
N ARG A 191 -12.33 -1.58 -8.55
CA ARG A 191 -12.73 -1.46 -7.15
C ARG A 191 -13.26 -2.78 -6.60
N ARG A 192 -14.12 -3.49 -7.35
CA ARG A 192 -14.62 -4.82 -6.96
C ARG A 192 -13.47 -5.79 -6.68
N ALA A 193 -12.50 -5.88 -7.60
CA ALA A 193 -11.33 -6.74 -7.45
C ALA A 193 -10.46 -6.35 -6.23
N ALA A 194 -10.30 -5.05 -5.98
CA ALA A 194 -9.54 -4.56 -4.82
C ALA A 194 -10.24 -4.86 -3.50
N LEU A 195 -11.58 -4.74 -3.44
CA LEU A 195 -12.38 -5.08 -2.26
C LEU A 195 -12.34 -6.58 -1.96
N GLU A 196 -12.41 -7.43 -2.99
CA GLU A 196 -12.27 -8.89 -2.84
C GLU A 196 -10.90 -9.27 -2.26
N ARG A 197 -9.81 -8.73 -2.84
CA ARG A 197 -8.45 -8.91 -2.31
C ARG A 197 -8.29 -8.39 -0.89
N TYR A 198 -8.94 -7.28 -0.55
CA TYR A 198 -8.92 -6.73 0.80
C TYR A 198 -9.55 -7.70 1.80
N LEU A 199 -10.76 -8.21 1.51
CA LEU A 199 -11.43 -9.16 2.40
C LEU A 199 -10.65 -10.47 2.57
N TRP A 200 -10.05 -10.99 1.51
CA TRP A 200 -9.18 -12.17 1.61
C TRP A 200 -7.98 -11.92 2.51
N ARG A 201 -7.30 -10.78 2.37
CA ARG A 201 -6.17 -10.42 3.25
C ARG A 201 -6.60 -10.29 4.71
N LEU A 202 -7.79 -9.75 4.98
CA LEU A 202 -8.33 -9.73 6.34
C LEU A 202 -8.61 -11.14 6.88
N ALA A 203 -9.18 -12.01 6.05
CA ALA A 203 -9.52 -13.38 6.41
C ALA A 203 -8.29 -14.27 6.64
N GLU A 204 -7.18 -14.01 5.96
CA GLU A 204 -5.91 -14.71 6.14
C GLU A 204 -5.12 -14.21 7.35
N HIS A 205 -5.37 -12.99 7.82
CA HIS A 205 -4.66 -12.43 8.96
C HIS A 205 -5.02 -13.17 10.27
N PRO A 206 -4.06 -13.72 11.04
CA PRO A 206 -4.33 -14.64 12.15
C PRO A 206 -5.26 -14.07 13.25
N ALA A 207 -5.10 -12.79 13.59
CA ALA A 207 -5.95 -12.13 14.60
C ALA A 207 -7.30 -11.62 14.05
N ILE A 208 -7.36 -11.22 12.77
CA ILE A 208 -8.52 -10.54 12.19
C ILE A 208 -9.47 -11.54 11.52
N GLY A 209 -8.95 -12.59 10.91
CA GLY A 209 -9.73 -13.67 10.32
C GLY A 209 -10.81 -14.21 11.27
N PRO A 210 -10.48 -14.63 12.50
CA PRO A 210 -11.47 -15.15 13.44
C PRO A 210 -12.32 -14.07 14.12
N SER A 211 -12.08 -12.79 13.85
CA SER A 211 -12.71 -11.67 14.57
C SER A 211 -14.22 -11.58 14.36
N ASP A 212 -14.90 -11.05 15.37
CA ASP A 212 -16.34 -10.78 15.31
C ASP A 212 -16.64 -9.64 14.34
N GLU A 213 -15.76 -8.65 14.24
CA GLU A 213 -15.89 -7.51 13.33
C GLU A 213 -16.00 -7.95 11.87
N LEU A 214 -15.09 -8.84 11.42
CA LEU A 214 -15.11 -9.38 10.07
C LEU A 214 -16.33 -10.29 9.87
N ARG A 215 -16.65 -11.12 10.85
CA ARG A 215 -17.80 -12.06 10.76
C ARG A 215 -19.12 -11.31 10.62
N VAL A 216 -19.35 -10.30 11.45
CA VAL A 216 -20.56 -9.45 11.38
C VAL A 216 -20.65 -8.78 10.00
N PHE A 217 -19.53 -8.28 9.47
CA PHE A 217 -19.49 -7.67 8.14
C PHE A 217 -19.84 -8.64 7.02
N LEU A 218 -19.46 -9.91 7.13
CA LEU A 218 -19.70 -10.90 6.08
C LEU A 218 -21.08 -11.58 6.16
N GLN A 219 -21.76 -11.52 7.31
CA GLN A 219 -22.98 -12.31 7.55
C GLN A 219 -24.24 -11.48 7.86
N VAL A 220 -24.14 -10.31 8.49
CA VAL A 220 -25.33 -9.57 8.97
C VAL A 220 -25.94 -8.69 7.88
N GLU A 221 -27.19 -8.93 7.50
CA GLU A 221 -27.90 -8.08 6.53
C GLU A 221 -28.23 -6.67 7.09
N GLY A 222 -28.31 -5.67 6.20
CA GLY A 222 -28.71 -4.31 6.55
C GLY A 222 -27.58 -3.41 7.07
N LYS A 223 -27.96 -2.29 7.71
CA LYS A 223 -27.00 -1.35 8.32
C LYS A 223 -26.18 -2.09 9.37
N MET A 224 -24.86 -2.03 9.22
CA MET A 224 -23.90 -2.63 10.14
C MET A 224 -24.25 -2.22 11.58
N PRO A 225 -24.52 -3.17 12.50
CA PRO A 225 -24.73 -2.87 13.92
C PRO A 225 -23.41 -2.50 14.62
N LEU A 226 -22.28 -2.56 13.89
CA LEU A 226 -21.05 -1.95 14.33
C LEU A 226 -21.34 -0.47 14.53
N PRO A 227 -21.15 0.08 15.75
CA PRO A 227 -21.41 1.48 15.96
C PRO A 227 -20.65 2.25 14.87
N SER A 228 -21.26 3.22 14.19
CA SER A 228 -20.44 4.18 13.46
C SER A 228 -19.49 4.78 14.50
N SER A 229 -18.18 4.85 14.23
CA SER A 229 -17.25 5.58 15.10
C SER A 229 -17.95 6.88 15.47
N THR A 230 -18.30 7.01 16.75
CA THR A 230 -19.34 7.94 17.18
C THR A 230 -18.83 9.34 16.84
N ASP A 231 -19.57 10.09 16.03
CA ASP A 231 -19.26 11.48 15.70
C ASP A 231 -19.03 12.23 17.02
N VAL A 232 -17.74 12.48 17.34
CA VAL A 232 -17.29 13.04 18.62
C VAL A 232 -17.91 14.43 18.84
N ALA A 233 -18.25 15.13 17.76
CA ALA A 233 -18.97 16.40 17.79
C ALA A 233 -20.33 16.33 18.52
N SER A 234 -21.04 15.19 18.42
CA SER A 234 -22.36 15.03 19.06
C SER A 234 -22.23 14.80 20.57
N ARG A 235 -21.13 14.21 21.03
CA ARG A 235 -20.82 14.03 22.46
C ARG A 235 -20.21 15.30 23.09
N MET A 236 -19.47 16.09 22.32
CA MET A 236 -18.93 17.37 22.77
C MET A 236 -20.01 18.47 22.90
N LEU A 237 -21.04 18.46 22.06
CA LEU A 237 -22.14 19.43 22.17
C LEU A 237 -23.09 19.12 23.34
N ASP A 238 -23.26 17.86 23.73
CA ASP A 238 -24.05 17.51 24.92
C ASP A 238 -23.24 17.66 26.23
N GLY A 239 -21.90 17.53 26.16
CA GLY A 239 -20.98 17.81 27.27
C GLY A 239 -20.77 19.30 27.57
N ALA A 240 -20.96 20.19 26.60
CA ALA A 240 -20.94 21.64 26.81
C ALA A 240 -22.32 22.20 27.23
N ALA A 241 -23.40 21.43 27.08
CA ALA A 241 -24.75 21.82 27.47
C ALA A 241 -25.13 21.46 28.92
N ARG A 242 -24.29 20.71 29.65
CA ARG A 242 -24.47 20.39 31.08
C ARG A 242 -23.49 21.14 31.97
N LEU A 243 -23.56 22.47 31.94
CA LEU A 243 -23.17 23.29 33.08
C LEU A 243 -24.17 23.05 34.22
N PRO A 244 -23.74 22.82 35.47
CA PRO A 244 -24.66 22.87 36.61
C PRO A 244 -25.17 24.31 36.80
N ARG A 245 -26.38 24.60 36.31
CA ARG A 245 -27.21 25.71 36.77
C ARG A 245 -28.04 25.21 37.95
N GLN A 246 -27.56 25.49 39.17
CA GLN A 246 -28.26 25.56 40.46
C GLN A 246 -27.17 25.37 41.55
N LEU A 247 -26.85 26.26 42.49
CA LEU A 247 -27.52 27.44 43.08
C LEU A 247 -28.96 27.25 43.56
N LEU A 248 -29.46 26.02 43.60
CA LEU A 248 -30.65 25.64 44.37
C LEU A 248 -30.56 24.13 44.63
N GLY A 249 -30.51 23.74 45.90
CA GLY A 249 -30.21 22.36 46.29
C GLY A 249 -31.33 21.38 45.98
N GLU A 250 -30.95 20.14 45.68
CA GLU A 250 -31.55 18.91 46.22
C GLU A 250 -30.68 17.70 45.80
N GLU A 251 -30.59 16.70 46.67
CA GLU A 251 -29.78 15.50 46.52
C GLU A 251 -30.29 14.57 45.40
N THR A 252 -29.39 13.86 44.71
CA THR A 252 -29.46 12.40 44.48
C THR A 252 -28.25 11.86 43.71
N VAL A 253 -28.04 10.56 43.87
CA VAL A 253 -26.79 9.78 43.82
C VAL A 253 -26.32 9.42 42.40
N ALA A 254 -25.00 9.29 42.24
CA ALA A 254 -24.29 8.90 41.02
C ALA A 254 -24.32 7.39 40.70
N THR A 255 -24.06 7.05 39.43
CA THR A 255 -23.47 5.77 39.01
C THR A 255 -22.27 6.04 38.09
N PRO A 256 -21.08 5.42 38.29
CA PRO A 256 -19.86 5.76 37.55
C PRO A 256 -19.52 4.73 36.47
N GLN A 257 -19.38 5.17 35.21
CA GLN A 257 -18.51 4.55 34.20
C GLN A 257 -18.44 5.44 32.95
N ASP A 258 -17.34 5.32 32.20
CA ASP A 258 -16.99 6.00 30.95
C ASP A 258 -16.21 7.32 31.05
N VAL A 259 -14.95 7.20 31.46
CA VAL A 259 -13.89 8.08 30.95
C VAL A 259 -12.71 7.20 30.54
N VAL A 260 -12.44 7.16 29.23
CA VAL A 260 -11.14 7.00 28.53
C VAL A 260 -11.45 6.61 27.09
N GLN A 261 -11.40 7.57 26.16
CA GLN A 261 -11.07 7.28 24.76
C GLN A 261 -10.12 8.36 24.21
N PRO A 262 -8.93 7.99 23.73
CA PRO A 262 -7.99 8.91 23.10
C PRO A 262 -8.49 9.40 21.74
N ALA A 263 -8.26 10.67 21.43
CA ALA A 263 -8.67 11.31 20.18
C ALA A 263 -8.03 10.67 18.94
N LYS A 264 -8.84 10.42 17.89
CA LYS A 264 -8.38 9.92 16.58
C LYS A 264 -8.85 10.81 15.43
N GLY A 265 -7.88 11.28 14.64
CA GLY A 265 -8.06 11.91 13.33
C GLY A 265 -6.83 12.72 12.93
N GLY A 266 -6.12 12.38 11.86
CA GLY A 266 -4.83 13.01 11.50
C GLY A 266 -4.86 14.53 11.22
N ARG A 267 -6.03 15.12 10.95
CA ARG A 267 -6.21 16.59 10.86
C ARG A 267 -6.63 17.22 12.20
N ASP A 268 -7.33 16.46 13.04
CA ASP A 268 -7.67 16.87 14.41
C ASP A 268 -6.53 16.64 15.39
N LEU A 269 -5.57 15.75 15.12
CA LEU A 269 -4.37 15.61 15.94
C LEU A 269 -3.45 16.81 15.79
N LEU A 270 -3.36 17.43 14.60
CA LEU A 270 -2.63 18.70 14.45
C LEU A 270 -3.34 19.83 15.20
N ARG A 271 -4.67 19.80 15.24
CA ARG A 271 -5.49 20.73 16.00
C ARG A 271 -5.34 20.51 17.51
N ILE A 272 -5.42 19.28 17.99
CA ILE A 272 -5.21 18.90 19.38
C ILE A 272 -3.75 19.11 19.77
N PHE A 273 -2.77 18.89 18.90
CA PHE A 273 -1.37 19.20 19.17
C PHE A 273 -1.12 20.71 19.20
N LYS A 274 -1.86 21.49 18.39
CA LYS A 274 -1.84 22.96 18.38
C LYS A 274 -2.61 23.56 19.56
N GLU A 275 -3.74 22.97 19.95
CA GLU A 275 -4.58 23.34 21.09
C GLU A 275 -3.94 22.88 22.41
N LEU A 276 -3.26 21.74 22.45
CA LEU A 276 -2.41 21.29 23.56
C LEU A 276 -1.14 22.12 23.65
N LYS A 277 -0.54 22.54 22.52
CA LYS A 277 0.52 23.57 22.54
C LYS A 277 -0.01 24.88 23.09
N GLN A 278 -1.22 25.32 22.70
CA GLN A 278 -1.81 26.58 23.20
C GLN A 278 -2.26 26.50 24.67
N SER A 279 -2.77 25.37 25.14
CA SER A 279 -3.24 25.18 26.51
C SER A 279 -2.10 24.93 27.50
N VAL A 280 -0.96 24.39 27.03
CA VAL A 280 0.27 24.25 27.84
C VAL A 280 1.08 25.56 27.85
N VAL A 281 0.92 26.42 26.84
CA VAL A 281 1.55 27.74 26.78
C VAL A 281 0.99 28.73 27.82
N SER A 282 -0.23 28.53 28.33
CA SER A 282 -0.78 29.45 29.33
C SER A 282 -0.28 29.23 30.76
N ASP A 283 0.33 28.09 31.11
CA ASP A 283 0.74 27.83 32.51
C ASP A 283 2.02 26.98 32.72
N TRP A 284 2.79 26.60 31.68
CA TRP A 284 4.01 25.79 31.88
C TRP A 284 5.17 26.16 30.95
N ALA A 285 6.03 27.06 31.43
CA ALA A 285 7.38 27.24 30.90
C ALA A 285 8.30 26.12 31.46
N GLY A 286 8.18 24.92 30.91
CA GLY A 286 9.07 23.79 31.21
C GLY A 286 9.16 22.89 29.97
N VAL A 287 10.37 22.71 29.44
CA VAL A 287 10.64 21.90 28.25
C VAL A 287 10.08 20.49 28.47
N LYS A 288 9.10 20.09 27.66
CA LYS A 288 8.57 18.71 27.63
C LYS A 288 9.76 17.76 27.41
N PRO A 289 9.92 16.69 28.21
CA PRO A 289 10.89 15.65 27.91
C PRO A 289 10.64 15.14 26.49
N PRO A 290 11.69 14.87 25.69
CA PRO A 290 11.52 14.28 24.37
C PRO A 290 10.77 12.95 24.50
N LEU A 291 9.98 12.61 23.48
CA LEU A 291 9.39 11.28 23.33
C LEU A 291 10.53 10.26 23.17
N VAL A 292 10.97 9.67 24.27
CA VAL A 292 12.03 8.65 24.25
C VAL A 292 11.38 7.28 24.28
N GLU A 293 11.47 6.57 23.15
CA GLU A 293 11.23 5.14 23.09
C GLU A 293 12.53 4.43 23.50
N GLU A 294 12.48 3.67 24.59
CA GLU A 294 13.67 3.05 25.21
C GLU A 294 13.91 1.61 24.72
N ASP A 295 12.93 1.02 24.02
CA ASP A 295 13.02 -0.33 23.48
C ASP A 295 14.00 -0.38 22.29
N LYS A 296 15.25 -0.72 22.60
CA LYS A 296 16.34 -0.81 21.61
C LYS A 296 16.05 -1.83 20.52
N ASP A 297 15.51 -3.00 20.88
CA ASP A 297 15.17 -4.06 19.93
C ASP A 297 14.12 -3.59 18.93
N PHE A 298 13.12 -2.84 19.40
CA PHE A 298 12.12 -2.22 18.53
C PHE A 298 12.75 -1.17 17.60
N LEU A 299 13.60 -0.27 18.12
CA LEU A 299 14.26 0.76 17.31
C LEU A 299 15.14 0.16 16.22
N GLU A 300 15.92 -0.87 16.53
CA GLU A 300 16.73 -1.59 15.54
C GLU A 300 15.87 -2.24 14.45
N LYS A 301 14.79 -2.92 14.84
CA LYS A 301 13.86 -3.55 13.88
C LYS A 301 13.15 -2.51 13.02
N LYS A 302 12.74 -1.38 13.61
CA LYS A 302 12.13 -0.26 12.90
C LYS A 302 13.08 0.32 11.85
N GLN A 303 14.34 0.56 12.22
CA GLN A 303 15.35 1.05 11.26
C GLN A 303 15.58 0.05 10.13
N LYS A 304 15.79 -1.23 10.44
CA LYS A 304 15.95 -2.29 9.42
C LYS A 304 14.78 -2.36 8.45
N LEU A 305 13.56 -2.12 8.95
CA LEU A 305 12.36 -2.15 8.12
C LEU A 305 12.22 -0.90 7.24
N GLN A 306 12.70 0.26 7.71
CA GLN A 306 12.80 1.49 6.90
C GLN A 306 13.84 1.35 5.79
N ASP A 307 15.02 0.79 6.10
CA ASP A 307 16.05 0.52 5.09
C ASP A 307 15.53 -0.48 4.04
N TRP A 308 14.79 -1.49 4.48
CA TRP A 308 14.14 -2.46 3.60
C TRP A 308 13.04 -1.83 2.74
N GLU A 309 12.21 -0.94 3.28
CA GLU A 309 11.19 -0.20 2.51
C GLU A 309 11.82 0.64 1.39
N GLN A 310 12.97 1.26 1.65
CA GLN A 310 13.73 1.99 0.63
C GLN A 310 14.21 1.04 -0.49
N GLN A 311 14.79 -0.11 -0.12
CA GLN A 311 15.23 -1.12 -1.08
C GLN A 311 14.06 -1.70 -1.89
N LEU A 312 12.93 -1.94 -1.22
CA LEU A 312 11.71 -2.46 -1.84
C LEU A 312 11.16 -1.46 -2.85
N THR A 313 11.12 -0.17 -2.51
CA THR A 313 10.69 0.91 -3.40
C THR A 313 11.58 0.96 -4.65
N SER A 314 12.90 0.94 -4.47
CA SER A 314 13.84 0.94 -5.60
C SER A 314 13.68 -0.32 -6.47
N SER A 315 13.53 -1.48 -5.86
CA SER A 315 13.33 -2.75 -6.58
C SER A 315 12.03 -2.76 -7.37
N SER A 316 10.95 -2.22 -6.79
CA SER A 316 9.65 -2.07 -7.46
C SER A 316 9.74 -1.18 -8.69
N GLN A 317 10.44 -0.04 -8.59
CA GLN A 317 10.66 0.86 -9.73
C GLN A 317 11.48 0.19 -10.85
N GLN A 318 12.51 -0.58 -10.48
CA GLN A 318 13.30 -1.34 -11.45
C GLN A 318 12.46 -2.45 -12.11
N ALA A 319 11.60 -3.13 -11.36
CA ALA A 319 10.68 -4.13 -11.88
C ALA A 319 9.68 -3.53 -12.88
N GLU A 320 9.11 -2.36 -12.59
CA GLU A 320 8.24 -1.63 -13.51
C GLU A 320 8.97 -1.25 -14.81
N ALA A 321 10.20 -0.72 -14.70
CA ALA A 321 11.02 -0.38 -15.86
C ALA A 321 11.34 -1.62 -16.71
N LEU A 322 11.63 -2.76 -16.08
CA LEU A 322 11.87 -4.02 -16.76
C LEU A 322 10.64 -4.54 -17.51
N VAL A 323 9.47 -4.57 -16.85
CA VAL A 323 8.18 -4.96 -17.46
C VAL A 323 7.87 -4.08 -18.66
N LYS A 324 8.08 -2.77 -18.53
CA LYS A 324 7.90 -1.83 -19.63
C LYS A 324 8.84 -2.13 -20.80
N ALA A 325 10.13 -2.35 -20.52
CA ALA A 325 11.09 -2.71 -21.57
C ALA A 325 10.75 -4.04 -22.27
N GLN A 326 10.26 -5.04 -21.52
CA GLN A 326 9.79 -6.32 -22.09
C GLN A 326 8.58 -6.14 -23.00
N GLN A 327 7.63 -5.27 -22.62
CA GLN A 327 6.50 -4.89 -23.45
C GLN A 327 6.95 -4.20 -24.74
N ASP A 328 7.79 -3.17 -24.63
CA ASP A 328 8.31 -2.39 -25.77
C ASP A 328 9.07 -3.29 -26.76
N MET A 329 9.84 -4.25 -26.24
CA MET A 329 10.52 -5.27 -27.06
C MET A 329 9.51 -6.15 -27.82
N GLY A 330 8.46 -6.61 -27.16
CA GLY A 330 7.40 -7.39 -27.78
C GLY A 330 6.67 -6.63 -28.89
N GLU A 331 6.37 -5.35 -28.68
CA GLU A 331 5.74 -4.47 -29.68
C GLU A 331 6.66 -4.21 -30.87
N THR A 332 7.93 -3.87 -30.62
CA THR A 332 8.94 -3.63 -31.66
C THR A 332 9.16 -4.88 -32.51
N MET A 333 9.28 -6.05 -31.89
CA MET A 333 9.45 -7.32 -32.60
C MET A 333 8.22 -7.66 -33.46
N GLY A 334 7.02 -7.33 -32.98
CA GLY A 334 5.79 -7.47 -33.76
C GLY A 334 5.76 -6.55 -34.98
N ALA A 335 6.14 -5.29 -34.81
CA ALA A 335 6.25 -4.32 -35.90
C ALA A 335 7.29 -4.75 -36.95
N LEU A 336 8.45 -5.24 -36.50
CA LEU A 336 9.49 -5.80 -37.37
C LEU A 336 8.93 -6.98 -38.20
N GLY A 337 8.22 -7.91 -37.56
CA GLY A 337 7.59 -9.04 -38.23
C GLY A 337 6.60 -8.59 -39.31
N LEU A 338 5.75 -7.61 -39.02
CA LEU A 338 4.81 -7.04 -39.99
C LEU A 338 5.51 -6.34 -41.17
N ALA A 339 6.64 -5.65 -40.92
CA ALA A 339 7.45 -5.06 -41.98
C ALA A 339 8.03 -6.12 -42.93
N PHE A 340 8.57 -7.22 -42.40
CA PHE A 340 9.05 -8.34 -43.23
C PHE A 340 7.93 -9.07 -43.97
N ILE A 341 6.71 -9.13 -43.43
CA ILE A 341 5.54 -9.64 -44.18
C ILE A 341 5.26 -8.77 -45.39
N LYS A 342 5.28 -7.43 -45.23
CA LYS A 342 5.09 -6.49 -46.35
C LYS A 342 6.22 -6.64 -47.39
N LEU A 343 7.46 -6.76 -46.95
CA LEU A 343 8.61 -6.98 -47.84
C LEU A 343 8.47 -8.28 -48.62
N THR A 344 8.06 -9.36 -47.95
CA THR A 344 7.81 -10.66 -48.59
C THR A 344 6.76 -10.54 -49.69
N LYS A 345 5.65 -9.83 -49.43
CA LYS A 345 4.59 -9.60 -50.43
C LYS A 345 5.15 -8.85 -51.65
N PHE A 346 5.84 -7.73 -51.40
CA PHE A 346 6.48 -6.93 -52.45
C PHE A 346 7.46 -7.76 -53.31
N GLU A 347 8.35 -8.51 -52.67
CA GLU A 347 9.32 -9.35 -53.40
C GLU A 347 8.68 -10.51 -54.17
N THR A 348 7.48 -10.94 -53.77
CA THR A 348 6.74 -12.03 -54.44
C THR A 348 5.90 -11.52 -55.62
N GLU A 349 5.28 -10.34 -55.47
CA GLU A 349 4.44 -9.73 -56.52
C GLU A 349 5.26 -9.31 -57.76
N GLU A 350 6.53 -8.93 -57.59
CA GLU A 350 7.45 -8.48 -58.66
C GLU A 350 8.57 -9.49 -58.99
N ALA A 351 8.38 -10.77 -58.67
CA ALA A 351 9.42 -11.80 -58.80
C ALA A 351 9.63 -12.28 -60.25
N LEU A 352 10.67 -11.78 -60.92
CA LEU A 352 11.14 -12.23 -62.23
C LEU A 352 12.32 -13.22 -62.14
N TYR A 353 13.12 -13.12 -61.08
CA TYR A 353 14.35 -13.90 -60.90
C TYR A 353 14.29 -14.79 -59.65
N ASP A 354 14.99 -15.93 -59.70
CA ASP A 354 15.06 -16.86 -58.56
C ASP A 354 15.69 -16.23 -57.31
N SER A 355 16.58 -15.25 -57.48
CA SER A 355 17.16 -14.50 -56.36
C SER A 355 16.12 -13.70 -55.57
N GLN A 356 15.07 -13.18 -56.22
CA GLN A 356 13.95 -12.50 -55.54
C GLN A 356 13.11 -13.49 -54.75
N ARG A 357 12.86 -14.69 -55.30
CA ARG A 357 12.12 -15.76 -54.61
C ARG A 357 12.84 -16.26 -53.36
N ILE A 358 14.18 -16.38 -53.42
CA ILE A 358 15.01 -16.75 -52.27
C ILE A 358 14.91 -15.68 -51.17
N ARG A 359 15.06 -14.39 -51.51
CA ARG A 359 14.91 -13.30 -50.54
C ARG A 359 13.51 -13.22 -49.94
N ALA A 360 12.46 -13.43 -50.75
CA ALA A 360 11.09 -13.49 -50.25
C ALA A 360 10.92 -14.62 -49.22
N ALA A 361 11.51 -15.80 -49.48
CA ALA A 361 11.49 -16.91 -48.54
C ALA A 361 12.26 -16.60 -47.24
N ASP A 362 13.41 -15.93 -47.32
CA ASP A 362 14.18 -15.50 -46.14
C ASP A 362 13.44 -14.43 -45.33
N SER A 363 12.92 -13.40 -46.00
CA SER A 363 12.05 -12.37 -45.42
C SER A 363 10.85 -13.00 -44.71
N LYS A 364 10.22 -14.03 -45.29
CA LYS A 364 9.12 -14.78 -44.68
C LYS A 364 9.55 -15.54 -43.42
N ARG A 365 10.74 -16.14 -43.44
CA ARG A 365 11.32 -16.83 -42.26
C ARG A 365 11.56 -15.84 -41.12
N ILE A 366 12.16 -14.69 -41.42
CA ILE A 366 12.41 -13.62 -40.44
C ILE A 366 11.09 -13.06 -39.89
N ALA A 367 10.12 -12.77 -40.77
CA ALA A 367 8.78 -12.35 -40.36
C ALA A 367 8.15 -13.31 -39.34
N THR A 368 8.17 -14.61 -39.66
CA THR A 368 7.58 -15.64 -38.80
C THR A 368 8.32 -15.74 -37.46
N ALA A 369 9.65 -15.69 -37.48
CA ALA A 369 10.46 -15.71 -36.26
C ALA A 369 10.20 -14.48 -35.38
N ALA A 370 10.14 -13.28 -35.97
CA ALA A 370 9.85 -12.04 -35.26
C ALA A 370 8.43 -12.05 -34.64
N VAL A 371 7.40 -12.46 -35.37
CA VAL A 371 6.04 -12.57 -34.82
C VAL A 371 5.98 -13.58 -33.67
N LYS A 372 6.68 -14.71 -33.79
CA LYS A 372 6.77 -15.70 -32.69
C LYS A 372 7.48 -15.13 -31.47
N ALA A 373 8.60 -14.44 -31.67
CA ALA A 373 9.33 -13.77 -30.59
C ALA A 373 8.48 -12.68 -29.91
N SER A 374 7.71 -11.90 -30.68
CA SER A 374 6.77 -10.90 -30.14
C SER A 374 5.74 -11.53 -29.19
N ARG A 375 5.14 -12.66 -29.57
CA ARG A 375 4.19 -13.40 -28.72
C ARG A 375 4.86 -13.93 -27.45
N ALA A 376 6.00 -14.59 -27.59
CA ALA A 376 6.76 -15.10 -26.45
C ALA A 376 7.16 -13.98 -25.47
N CYS A 377 7.55 -12.79 -25.95
CA CYS A 377 7.85 -11.64 -25.10
C CYS A 377 6.60 -11.14 -24.34
N ARG A 378 5.41 -11.16 -24.96
CA ARG A 378 4.16 -10.78 -24.29
C ARG A 378 3.75 -11.79 -23.22
N ASP A 379 3.91 -13.08 -23.50
CA ASP A 379 3.63 -14.15 -22.55
C ASP A 379 4.59 -14.06 -21.35
N LEU A 380 5.89 -13.86 -21.61
CA LEU A 380 6.90 -13.61 -20.58
C LEU A 380 6.55 -12.37 -19.75
N ASN A 381 6.22 -11.25 -20.39
CA ASN A 381 5.86 -10.02 -19.70
C ASN A 381 4.67 -10.23 -18.75
N THR A 382 3.67 -11.01 -19.17
CA THR A 382 2.51 -11.36 -18.33
C THR A 382 2.95 -12.14 -17.08
N GLN A 383 3.88 -13.09 -17.21
CA GLN A 383 4.43 -13.80 -16.05
C GLN A 383 5.31 -12.91 -15.18
N SER A 384 6.16 -12.06 -15.77
CA SER A 384 6.98 -11.07 -15.05
C SER A 384 6.12 -10.17 -14.18
N VAL A 385 5.06 -9.58 -14.74
CA VAL A 385 4.11 -8.75 -13.99
C VAL A 385 3.51 -9.53 -12.82
N LYS A 386 3.02 -10.74 -13.07
CA LYS A 386 2.39 -11.58 -12.05
C LYS A 386 3.31 -11.85 -10.85
N TYR A 387 4.57 -12.22 -11.09
CA TYR A 387 5.48 -12.52 -9.99
C TYR A 387 5.97 -11.24 -9.31
N LEU A 388 6.34 -10.23 -10.08
CA LEU A 388 6.90 -8.98 -9.54
C LEU A 388 5.87 -8.10 -8.81
N ASP A 389 4.56 -8.30 -9.02
CA ASP A 389 3.49 -7.65 -8.24
C ASP A 389 3.63 -7.90 -6.72
N THR A 390 4.32 -8.97 -6.33
CA THR A 390 4.68 -9.25 -4.92
C THR A 390 5.41 -8.06 -4.27
N LEU A 391 6.22 -7.32 -5.02
CA LEU A 391 6.92 -6.13 -4.52
C LEU A 391 5.92 -5.02 -4.13
N HIS A 392 4.92 -4.75 -4.98
CA HIS A 392 3.86 -3.77 -4.72
C HIS A 392 2.96 -4.19 -3.56
N GLU A 393 2.66 -5.48 -3.45
CA GLU A 393 1.90 -6.00 -2.32
C GLU A 393 2.62 -5.75 -0.99
N HIS A 394 3.94 -5.97 -0.94
CA HIS A 394 4.76 -5.68 0.23
C HIS A 394 4.90 -4.18 0.52
N LEU A 395 4.93 -3.32 -0.51
CA LEU A 395 4.85 -1.86 -0.32
C LEU A 395 3.52 -1.47 0.33
N GLY A 396 2.42 -2.12 -0.08
CA GLY A 396 1.11 -1.95 0.56
C GLY A 396 1.14 -2.33 2.04
N ILE A 397 1.82 -3.41 2.42
CA ILE A 397 1.95 -3.84 3.82
C ILE A 397 2.72 -2.82 4.66
N MET A 398 3.68 -2.08 4.08
CA MET A 398 4.41 -1.04 4.81
C MET A 398 3.50 0.07 5.35
N LEU A 399 2.37 0.37 4.70
CA LEU A 399 1.37 1.30 5.24
C LEU A 399 0.79 0.82 6.58
N SER A 400 0.55 -0.49 6.70
CA SER A 400 0.06 -1.12 7.94
C SER A 400 1.13 -1.10 9.03
N VAL A 401 2.39 -1.33 8.67
CA VAL A 401 3.54 -1.22 9.58
C VAL A 401 3.63 0.18 10.17
N HIS A 402 3.61 1.22 9.33
CA HIS A 402 3.69 2.61 9.78
C HIS A 402 2.54 2.97 10.71
N THR A 403 1.32 2.51 10.39
CA THR A 403 0.14 2.71 11.24
C THR A 403 0.32 2.06 12.61
N ALA A 404 0.81 0.82 12.67
CA ALA A 404 1.05 0.09 13.91
C ALA A 404 2.18 0.72 14.76
N PHE A 405 3.23 1.25 14.14
CA PHE A 405 4.31 1.97 14.84
C PHE A 405 3.85 3.33 15.35
N PHE A 406 2.98 4.01 14.59
CA PHE A 406 2.33 5.23 15.04
C PHE A 406 1.45 4.97 16.26
N ASP A 407 0.67 3.87 16.26
CA ASP A 407 -0.12 3.45 17.42
C ASP A 407 0.74 3.29 18.68
N ARG A 408 1.90 2.63 18.56
CA ARG A 408 2.87 2.46 19.65
C ARG A 408 3.38 3.80 20.15
N SER A 409 3.81 4.68 19.25
CA SER A 409 4.33 6.01 19.60
C SER A 409 3.27 6.89 20.27
N SER A 410 2.03 6.82 19.80
CA SER A 410 0.87 7.53 20.37
C SER A 410 0.51 7.01 21.78
N ALA A 411 0.55 5.69 21.99
CA ALA A 411 0.32 5.09 23.30
C ALA A 411 1.44 5.48 24.30
N LEU A 412 2.71 5.46 23.87
CA LEU A 412 3.84 5.91 24.68
C LEU A 412 3.69 7.38 25.10
N LEU A 413 3.30 8.25 24.17
CA LEU A 413 3.05 9.67 24.46
C LEU A 413 1.97 9.85 25.53
N THR A 414 0.92 9.03 25.49
CA THR A 414 -0.16 9.05 26.49
C THR A 414 0.38 8.69 27.87
N VAL A 415 1.18 7.62 27.97
CA VAL A 415 1.84 7.20 29.22
C VAL A 415 2.74 8.31 29.78
N GLN A 416 3.61 8.88 28.94
CA GLN A 416 4.54 9.93 29.37
C GLN A 416 3.81 11.21 29.81
N THR A 417 2.72 11.57 29.14
CA THR A 417 1.88 12.72 29.52
C THR A 417 1.27 12.51 30.90
N LEU A 418 0.64 11.36 31.14
CA LEU A 418 0.05 11.03 32.45
C LEU A 418 1.10 10.97 33.56
N MET A 419 2.31 10.49 33.26
CA MET A 419 3.43 10.50 34.22
C MET A 419 3.86 11.93 34.60
N SER A 420 3.96 12.82 33.62
CA SER A 420 4.27 14.24 33.84
C SER A 420 3.17 14.92 34.65
N ASP A 421 1.91 14.65 34.33
CA ASP A 421 0.75 15.21 35.04
C ASP A 421 0.75 14.76 36.50
N LEU A 422 1.01 13.48 36.77
CA LEU A 422 1.14 12.95 38.13
C LEU A 422 2.26 13.63 38.93
N ALA A 423 3.46 13.72 38.36
CA ALA A 423 4.58 14.39 39.02
C ALA A 423 4.23 15.85 39.36
N SER A 424 3.48 16.51 38.46
CA SER A 424 3.05 17.87 38.67
C SER A 424 2.03 18.03 39.79
N LEU A 425 1.03 17.14 39.86
CA LEU A 425 0.02 17.10 40.90
C LEU A 425 0.65 16.81 42.26
N GLN A 426 1.59 15.87 42.32
CA GLN A 426 2.38 15.55 43.51
C GLN A 426 3.14 16.79 44.00
N SER A 427 3.84 17.50 43.12
CA SER A 427 4.56 18.74 43.48
C SER A 427 3.62 19.85 43.99
N ARG A 428 2.39 19.92 43.50
CA ARG A 428 1.39 20.89 43.94
C ARG A 428 0.88 20.57 45.34
N ILE A 429 0.66 19.29 45.65
CA ILE A 429 0.32 18.83 47.00
C ILE A 429 1.44 19.18 47.97
N GLU A 430 2.69 18.84 47.66
CA GLU A 430 3.85 19.14 48.53
C GLU A 430 3.94 20.63 48.86
N LYS A 431 3.75 21.51 47.87
CA LYS A 431 3.73 22.97 48.08
C LYS A 431 2.58 23.42 48.98
N LEU A 432 1.38 22.86 48.80
CA LEU A 432 0.21 23.20 49.62
C LEU A 432 0.36 22.70 51.06
N GLU A 433 0.88 21.50 51.26
CA GLU A 433 1.16 20.92 52.58
C GLU A 433 2.25 21.70 53.32
N ALA A 434 3.34 22.04 52.64
CA ALA A 434 4.40 22.89 53.18
C ALA A 434 3.88 24.30 53.56
N ALA A 435 2.95 24.85 52.77
CA ALA A 435 2.33 26.13 53.05
C ALA A 435 1.29 26.06 54.19
N ALA A 436 0.55 24.97 54.31
CA ALA A 436 -0.42 24.75 55.38
C ALA A 436 0.26 24.54 56.74
N SER A 437 1.42 23.87 56.75
CA SER A 437 2.22 23.61 57.96
C SER A 437 2.77 24.87 58.64
N LYS A 438 2.84 26.00 57.91
CA LYS A 438 3.31 27.29 58.44
C LYS A 438 2.24 28.04 59.27
N ILE A 439 0.98 27.62 59.21
CA ILE A 439 -0.13 28.29 59.90
C ILE A 439 -0.54 27.44 61.11
N PHE A 440 -0.37 27.99 62.32
CA PHE A 440 -0.76 27.32 63.57
C PHE A 440 -2.27 27.04 63.57
N GLY A 441 -2.66 25.76 63.69
CA GLY A 441 -4.06 25.31 63.64
C GLY A 441 -4.53 24.77 62.27
N GLY A 442 -3.70 24.87 61.22
CA GLY A 442 -3.96 24.29 59.90
C GLY A 442 -5.03 25.03 59.08
N ASP A 443 -4.69 25.44 57.86
CA ASP A 443 -5.66 26.04 56.93
C ASP A 443 -6.62 24.96 56.41
N ARG A 444 -7.83 24.88 56.99
CA ARG A 444 -8.87 23.89 56.62
C ARG A 444 -9.24 23.96 55.13
N ALA A 445 -9.14 25.12 54.49
CA ALA A 445 -9.42 25.24 53.06
C ALA A 445 -8.30 24.61 52.22
N ARG A 446 -7.03 24.81 52.60
CA ARG A 446 -5.88 24.14 51.96
C ARG A 446 -5.90 22.63 52.19
N LEU A 447 -6.28 22.17 53.38
CA LEU A 447 -6.42 20.74 53.67
C LEU A 447 -7.49 20.07 52.79
N ARG A 448 -8.67 20.71 52.60
CA ARG A 448 -9.67 20.23 51.64
C ARG A 448 -9.12 20.22 50.22
N LYS A 449 -8.37 21.25 49.82
CA LYS A 449 -7.79 21.32 48.47
C LYS A 449 -6.75 20.23 48.22
N VAL A 450 -5.96 19.89 49.24
CA VAL A 450 -5.04 18.75 49.19
C VAL A 450 -5.81 17.45 49.00
N GLU A 451 -6.93 17.24 49.70
CA GLU A 451 -7.73 16.03 49.55
C GLU A 451 -8.36 15.90 48.15
N GLU A 452 -8.89 16.99 47.58
CA GLU A 452 -9.37 17.03 46.18
C GLU A 452 -8.25 16.68 45.18
N LEU A 453 -7.04 17.20 45.40
CA LEU A 453 -5.88 16.89 44.56
C LEU A 453 -5.43 15.43 44.72
N ARG A 454 -5.54 14.84 45.92
CA ARG A 454 -5.26 13.41 46.14
C ARG A 454 -6.24 12.51 45.41
N GLU A 455 -7.52 12.88 45.36
CA GLU A 455 -8.52 12.17 44.56
C GLU A 455 -8.21 12.28 43.05
N THR A 456 -7.80 13.47 42.60
CA THR A 456 -7.35 13.68 41.20
C THR A 456 -6.11 12.84 40.88
N ILE A 457 -5.14 12.75 41.80
CA ILE A 457 -3.97 11.87 41.66
C ILE A 457 -4.40 10.42 41.53
N ARG A 458 -5.27 9.92 42.41
CA ARG A 458 -5.79 8.55 42.34
C ARG A 458 -6.41 8.25 40.97
N ALA A 459 -7.29 9.13 40.47
CA ALA A 459 -7.88 8.97 39.14
C ALA A 459 -6.84 9.00 38.01
N THR A 460 -5.82 9.84 38.12
CA THR A 460 -4.74 9.94 37.12
C THR A 460 -3.79 8.74 37.17
N GLU A 461 -3.56 8.16 38.36
CA GLU A 461 -2.81 6.91 38.56
C GLU A 461 -3.54 5.73 37.91
N ASP A 462 -4.85 5.62 38.13
CA ASP A 462 -5.69 4.61 37.48
C ASP A 462 -5.67 4.75 35.95
N ALA A 463 -5.76 5.99 35.44
CA ALA A 463 -5.63 6.28 34.01
C ALA A 463 -4.25 5.90 33.47
N LYS A 464 -3.17 6.20 34.20
CA LYS A 464 -1.80 5.79 33.83
C LYS A 464 -1.67 4.27 33.79
N CYS A 465 -2.21 3.56 34.78
CA CYS A 465 -2.21 2.10 34.80
C CYS A 465 -2.95 1.54 33.57
N CYS A 466 -4.08 2.12 33.18
CA CYS A 466 -4.79 1.73 31.95
C CYS A 466 -3.97 2.02 30.68
N ALA A 467 -3.35 3.20 30.59
CA ALA A 467 -2.51 3.59 29.45
C ALA A 467 -1.26 2.69 29.32
N LEU A 468 -0.64 2.31 30.44
CA LEU A 468 0.49 1.38 30.46
C LEU A 468 0.09 -0.01 29.95
N ARG A 469 -1.05 -0.55 30.40
CA ARG A 469 -1.56 -1.84 29.92
C ARG A 469 -1.81 -1.82 28.41
N GLU A 470 -2.40 -0.75 27.89
CA GLU A 470 -2.62 -0.62 26.45
C GLU A 470 -1.31 -0.46 25.66
N TYR A 471 -0.35 0.31 26.17
CA TYR A 471 0.97 0.42 25.55
C TYR A 471 1.68 -0.94 25.49
N GLU A 472 1.72 -1.70 26.59
CA GLU A 472 2.33 -3.03 26.60
C GLU A 472 1.59 -4.01 25.66
N ARG A 473 0.26 -3.94 25.58
CA ARG A 473 -0.52 -4.71 24.60
C ARG A 473 -0.09 -4.40 23.16
N ILE A 474 0.06 -3.11 22.82
CA ILE A 474 0.48 -2.68 21.49
C ILE A 474 1.93 -3.12 21.19
N LYS A 475 2.83 -3.04 22.19
CA LYS A 475 4.21 -3.53 22.05
C LYS A 475 4.25 -5.01 21.70
N GLU A 476 3.46 -5.82 22.39
CA GLU A 476 3.39 -7.27 22.13
C GLU A 476 2.79 -7.58 20.75
N ASN A 477 1.73 -6.87 20.36
CA ASN A 477 1.15 -6.99 19.02
C ASN A 477 2.18 -6.65 17.93
N ASN A 478 2.87 -5.51 18.06
CA ASN A 478 3.95 -5.11 17.13
C ASN A 478 5.05 -6.17 17.06
N ARG A 479 5.46 -6.76 18.20
CA ARG A 479 6.49 -7.78 18.25
C ARG A 479 6.09 -9.04 17.48
N SER A 480 4.87 -9.53 17.74
CA SER A 480 4.30 -10.71 17.08
C SER A 480 4.15 -10.49 15.57
N GLU A 481 3.68 -9.31 15.17
CA GLU A 481 3.47 -8.95 13.77
C GLU A 481 4.77 -8.73 13.00
N LEU A 482 5.80 -8.17 13.65
CA LEU A 482 7.14 -8.08 13.05
C LEU A 482 7.70 -9.47 12.75
N HIS A 483 7.52 -10.43 13.66
CA HIS A 483 7.93 -11.81 13.45
C HIS A 483 7.15 -12.46 12.30
N ARG A 484 5.82 -12.30 12.29
CA ARG A 484 4.94 -12.82 11.23
C ARG A 484 5.34 -12.25 9.86
N LEU A 485 5.52 -10.94 9.77
CA LEU A 485 5.91 -10.25 8.54
C LEU A 485 7.29 -10.71 8.04
N ASP A 486 8.26 -10.91 8.93
CA ASP A 486 9.59 -11.38 8.54
C ASP A 486 9.53 -12.76 7.89
N GLN A 487 8.72 -13.67 8.44
CA GLN A 487 8.52 -15.00 7.88
C GLN A 487 7.77 -14.96 6.54
N GLU A 488 6.62 -14.28 6.49
CA GLU A 488 5.82 -14.16 5.26
C GLU A 488 6.61 -13.52 4.13
N ARG A 489 7.38 -12.46 4.42
CA ARG A 489 8.27 -11.81 3.46
C ARG A 489 9.29 -12.77 2.87
N LYS A 490 9.95 -13.59 3.69
CA LYS A 490 10.97 -14.53 3.19
C LYS A 490 10.35 -15.55 2.24
N ASP A 491 9.19 -16.08 2.61
CA ASP A 491 8.47 -17.07 1.82
C ASP A 491 7.95 -16.48 0.50
N ASP A 492 7.33 -15.30 0.56
CA ASP A 492 6.77 -14.60 -0.60
C ASP A 492 7.87 -14.15 -1.58
N MET A 493 8.97 -13.58 -1.08
CA MET A 493 10.10 -13.16 -1.93
C MET A 493 10.79 -14.36 -2.59
N LEU A 494 10.93 -15.48 -1.87
CA LEU A 494 11.50 -16.70 -2.44
C LEU A 494 10.62 -17.26 -3.56
N GLU A 495 9.31 -17.31 -3.35
CA GLU A 495 8.36 -17.80 -4.34
C GLU A 495 8.30 -16.88 -5.57
N MET A 496 8.30 -15.56 -5.34
CA MET A 496 8.43 -14.55 -6.40
C MET A 496 9.68 -14.81 -7.27
N LEU A 497 10.85 -14.94 -6.64
CA LEU A 497 12.10 -15.15 -7.37
C LEU A 497 12.12 -16.48 -8.13
N LYS A 498 11.64 -17.57 -7.51
CA LYS A 498 11.51 -18.86 -8.19
C LYS A 498 10.61 -18.78 -9.42
N GLY A 499 9.43 -18.18 -9.26
CA GLY A 499 8.47 -18.02 -10.35
C GLY A 499 8.99 -17.14 -11.48
N TYR A 500 9.62 -16.02 -11.13
CA TYR A 500 10.27 -15.14 -12.09
C TYR A 500 11.39 -15.86 -12.87
N VAL A 501 12.33 -16.50 -12.18
CA VAL A 501 13.46 -17.21 -12.82
C VAL A 501 12.97 -18.36 -13.69
N ALA A 502 11.99 -19.16 -13.23
CA ALA A 502 11.41 -20.23 -14.04
C ALA A 502 10.82 -19.70 -15.35
N SER A 503 10.12 -18.56 -15.29
CA SER A 503 9.55 -17.90 -16.48
C SER A 503 10.65 -17.41 -17.43
N GLN A 504 11.77 -16.90 -16.91
CA GLN A 504 12.91 -16.46 -17.74
C GLN A 504 13.65 -17.65 -18.39
N ILE A 505 13.80 -18.78 -17.70
CA ILE A 505 14.46 -19.98 -18.24
C ILE A 505 13.65 -20.59 -19.39
N GLU A 506 12.32 -20.64 -19.25
CA GLU A 506 11.44 -21.11 -20.33
C GLU A 506 11.54 -20.24 -21.59
N TRP A 507 11.87 -18.95 -21.42
CA TRP A 507 12.08 -18.01 -22.52
C TRP A 507 13.43 -18.16 -23.23
N ILE A 508 14.52 -18.51 -22.53
CA ILE A 508 15.83 -18.73 -23.16
C ILE A 508 15.75 -20.03 -23.97
N PRO A 509 15.66 -19.97 -25.32
CA PRO A 509 15.64 -21.18 -26.10
C PRO A 509 17.06 -21.74 -26.02
N TYR A 510 17.27 -22.80 -25.24
CA TYR A 510 18.45 -23.63 -25.45
C TYR A 510 18.38 -24.09 -26.91
N PRO A 511 19.37 -23.73 -27.76
CA PRO A 511 19.45 -24.35 -29.06
C PRO A 511 19.69 -25.82 -28.79
N ASN A 512 18.68 -26.66 -29.02
CA ASN A 512 18.84 -28.10 -28.93
C ASN A 512 19.87 -28.47 -30.02
N PRO A 513 21.12 -28.87 -29.66
CA PRO A 513 22.16 -29.11 -30.65
C PRO A 513 21.87 -30.33 -31.53
N ARG A 514 20.77 -31.06 -31.26
CA ARG A 514 20.35 -32.25 -32.03
C ARG A 514 19.48 -31.96 -33.26
N ARG A 515 19.22 -30.70 -33.63
CA ARG A 515 18.48 -30.35 -34.86
C ARG A 515 19.29 -29.53 -35.87
N VAL A 516 20.61 -29.67 -35.87
CA VAL A 516 21.50 -29.08 -36.91
C VAL A 516 22.11 -30.19 -37.80
N GLY A 517 21.52 -31.38 -37.81
CA GLY A 517 21.99 -32.49 -38.62
C GLY A 517 20.89 -33.51 -38.90
N GLU A 518 19.80 -33.07 -39.52
CA GLU A 518 18.93 -33.92 -40.37
C GLU A 518 18.46 -33.10 -41.57
#